data_AF-A0AA43U9L0-F1
#
_entry.id   AF-A0AA43U9L0-F1
#
_cell.length_a   1.000
_cell.length_b   1.000
_cell.length_c   1.000
_cell.angle_alpha   90.00
_cell.angle_beta   90.00
_cell.angle_gamma   90.00
#
_symmetry.space_group_name_H-M   'P 1'
#
loop_
_entity.id
_entity.type
_entity.pdbx_description
1 polymer ?
#
loop_
_entity_poly.entity_id
_entity_poly.type
_entity_poly.pdbx_seq_one_letter_code
_entity_poly.pdbx_strand_id
1 'polypeptide(L)'
;MNILINNEVGDLALTEDEVTEFIKHCLHEEDAPEESEVSVSFVDENQIQELNRDYRGIDKPTDVLSFECDGSIIEDGAEFCVLGDIIVCPSVCTRQSGDFGNSPDQEMRLMLCHGVLHLLGYDHIELDEAHEMEAREHEILSSWYGYEIPWVEHDDHIDELNASVEGNFVHHSLKESPIPILSAFKFAFQGVAHGIATQRNFKIHIPAAIIAIILGLLLGLDATSIAIIVVCVFVVLAFELVNTAVESIVDLVSPKWAELAKYAKDCAAGAVLLSAIMSIIVGLLLYVPAILKLFGN
;
A
#
# COMPACT_ATOMS: atom_id res chain seq x y z
N MET A 1 -18.59 2.13 22.65
CA MET A 1 -17.39 2.68 21.98
C MET A 1 -16.58 3.48 22.98
N ASN A 2 -15.28 3.25 23.04
CA ASN A 2 -14.35 3.90 23.96
C ASN A 2 -13.50 4.93 23.22
N ILE A 3 -13.54 6.20 23.63
CA ILE A 3 -12.74 7.27 22.99
C ILE A 3 -11.75 7.80 24.01
N LEU A 4 -10.46 7.65 23.72
CA LEU A 4 -9.38 8.14 24.56
C LEU A 4 -8.87 9.47 23.99
N ILE A 5 -8.89 10.54 24.78
CA ILE A 5 -8.44 11.87 24.34
C ILE A 5 -7.20 12.28 25.12
N ASN A 6 -6.16 12.69 24.39
CA ASN A 6 -4.96 13.32 24.92
C ASN A 6 -4.81 14.73 24.31
N ASN A 7 -4.72 15.77 25.14
CA ASN A 7 -4.61 17.14 24.67
C ASN A 7 -3.34 17.80 25.21
N GLU A 8 -2.36 18.01 24.33
CA GLU A 8 -1.05 18.58 24.67
C GLU A 8 -0.96 20.09 24.37
N VAL A 9 -1.92 20.65 23.62
CA VAL A 9 -1.90 22.03 23.10
C VAL A 9 -2.81 23.00 23.87
N GLY A 10 -3.69 22.49 24.73
CA GLY A 10 -4.53 23.31 25.61
C GLY A 10 -5.87 23.67 24.99
N ASP A 11 -6.04 24.90 24.53
CA ASP A 11 -7.34 25.41 24.06
C ASP A 11 -7.69 24.86 22.67
N LEU A 12 -8.89 24.29 22.52
CA LEU A 12 -9.36 23.63 21.31
C LEU A 12 -10.65 24.29 20.82
N ALA A 13 -10.91 24.21 19.51
CA ALA A 13 -12.17 24.70 18.93
C ALA A 13 -13.39 23.84 19.29
N LEU A 14 -13.17 22.61 19.77
CA LEU A 14 -14.19 21.68 20.27
C LEU A 14 -13.83 21.28 21.69
N THR A 15 -14.84 21.07 22.52
CA THR A 15 -14.67 20.44 23.84
C THR A 15 -14.39 18.94 23.71
N GLU A 16 -13.75 18.33 24.71
CA GLU A 16 -13.50 16.87 24.72
C GLU A 16 -14.79 16.05 24.64
N ASP A 17 -15.88 16.55 25.23
CA ASP A 17 -17.22 15.95 25.13
C ASP A 17 -17.74 16.01 23.68
N GLU A 18 -17.57 17.13 22.98
CA GLU A 18 -17.96 17.25 21.57
C GLU A 18 -17.13 16.35 20.66
N VAL A 19 -15.82 16.24 20.90
CA VAL A 19 -14.95 15.32 20.16
C VAL A 19 -15.41 13.87 20.36
N THR A 20 -15.69 13.49 21.60
CA THR A 20 -16.17 12.14 21.95
C THR A 20 -17.48 11.82 21.26
N GLU A 21 -18.48 12.70 21.35
CA GLU A 21 -19.80 12.46 20.75
C GLU A 21 -19.74 12.48 19.22
N PHE A 22 -18.89 13.33 18.64
CA PHE A 22 -18.69 13.36 17.19
C PHE A 22 -18.04 12.09 16.66
N ILE A 23 -16.98 11.59 17.29
CA ILE A 23 -16.33 10.35 16.84
C ILE A 23 -17.26 9.15 16.97
N LYS A 24 -18.04 9.06 18.07
CA LYS A 24 -19.08 8.02 18.19
C LYS A 24 -20.12 8.12 17.08
N HIS A 25 -20.49 9.33 16.68
CA HIS A 25 -21.40 9.52 15.55
C HIS A 25 -20.79 8.99 14.25
N CYS A 26 -19.54 9.34 13.93
CA CYS A 26 -18.83 8.81 12.74
C CYS A 26 -18.78 7.28 12.76
N LEU A 27 -18.40 6.68 13.90
CA LEU A 27 -18.34 5.23 14.07
C LEU A 27 -19.71 4.55 13.88
N HIS A 28 -20.78 5.18 14.39
CA HIS A 28 -22.14 4.66 14.26
C HIS A 28 -22.68 4.77 12.83
N GLU A 29 -22.39 5.85 12.10
CA GLU A 29 -22.77 6.00 10.68
C GLU A 29 -22.08 4.97 9.77
N GLU A 30 -20.96 4.40 10.21
CA GLU A 30 -20.20 3.35 9.52
C GLU A 30 -20.43 1.94 10.08
N ASP A 31 -21.45 1.75 10.92
CA ASP A 31 -21.80 0.47 11.56
C ASP A 31 -20.61 -0.19 12.29
N ALA A 32 -19.70 0.61 12.86
CA ALA A 32 -18.54 0.10 13.59
C ALA A 32 -18.97 -0.65 14.88
N PRO A 33 -18.21 -1.66 15.33
CA PRO A 33 -18.53 -2.41 16.54
C PRO A 33 -18.71 -1.53 17.79
N GLU A 34 -19.67 -1.89 18.64
CA GLU A 34 -19.94 -1.19 19.90
C GLU A 34 -18.72 -1.19 20.84
N GLU A 35 -17.87 -2.20 20.76
CA GLU A 35 -16.64 -2.32 21.57
C GLU A 35 -15.39 -1.80 20.83
N SER A 36 -15.57 -0.82 19.93
CA SER A 36 -14.45 -0.13 19.28
C SER A 36 -13.77 0.89 20.19
N GLU A 37 -12.44 0.96 20.10
CA GLU A 37 -11.58 1.94 20.78
C GLU A 37 -10.85 2.81 19.75
N VAL A 38 -10.91 4.13 19.94
CA VAL A 38 -10.18 5.13 19.15
C VAL A 38 -9.45 6.07 20.10
N SER A 39 -8.18 6.30 19.84
CA SER A 39 -7.36 7.28 20.54
C SER A 39 -7.22 8.54 19.70
N VAL A 40 -7.37 9.71 20.32
CA VAL A 40 -7.20 11.01 19.67
C VAL A 40 -6.21 11.84 20.44
N SER A 41 -5.16 12.31 19.75
CA SER A 41 -4.13 13.16 20.33
C SER A 41 -4.08 14.51 19.63
N PHE A 42 -4.17 15.60 20.39
CA PHE A 42 -4.00 16.96 19.91
C PHE A 42 -2.58 17.45 20.21
N VAL A 43 -1.81 17.73 19.17
CA VAL A 43 -0.36 17.99 19.22
C VAL A 43 0.01 19.31 18.55
N ASP A 44 1.19 19.84 18.87
CA ASP A 44 1.71 21.05 18.24
C ASP A 44 2.34 20.81 16.85
N GLU A 45 2.65 21.89 16.12
CA GLU A 45 3.21 21.77 14.76
C GLU A 45 4.57 21.06 14.72
N ASN A 46 5.38 21.17 15.77
CA ASN A 46 6.69 20.53 15.80
C ASN A 46 6.54 19.01 15.95
N GLN A 47 5.64 18.59 16.85
CA GLN A 47 5.33 17.18 17.09
C GLN A 47 4.74 16.54 15.85
N ILE A 48 3.71 17.15 15.23
CA ILE A 48 3.11 16.56 14.03
C ILE A 48 4.05 16.56 12.83
N GLN A 49 4.95 17.54 12.70
CA GLN A 49 5.99 17.54 11.68
C GLN A 49 7.00 16.42 11.90
N GLU A 50 7.42 16.17 13.15
CA GLU A 50 8.30 15.04 13.48
C GLU A 50 7.65 13.72 13.13
N LEU A 51 6.37 13.53 13.48
CA LEU A 51 5.61 12.34 13.11
C LEU A 51 5.45 12.22 11.58
N ASN A 52 5.13 13.31 10.89
CA ASN A 52 4.97 13.31 9.43
C ASN A 52 6.28 12.95 8.72
N ARG A 53 7.41 13.43 9.23
CA ARG A 53 8.74 13.08 8.72
C ARG A 53 9.06 11.61 8.99
N ASP A 54 8.83 11.14 10.21
CA ASP A 54 9.27 9.82 10.63
C ASP A 54 8.40 8.70 10.03
N TYR A 55 7.11 8.95 9.83
CA TYR A 55 6.15 7.96 9.30
C TYR A 55 5.83 8.14 7.81
N ARG A 56 5.78 9.36 7.26
CA ARG A 56 5.50 9.62 5.84
C ARG A 56 6.73 10.07 5.04
N GLY A 57 7.86 10.35 5.69
CA GLY A 57 9.05 10.89 5.03
C GLY A 57 8.93 12.38 4.65
N ILE A 58 7.89 13.07 5.12
CA ILE A 58 7.59 14.46 4.74
C ILE A 58 7.91 15.40 5.91
N ASP A 59 8.98 16.17 5.80
CA ASP A 59 9.42 17.11 6.83
C ASP A 59 8.67 18.45 6.77
N LYS A 60 7.32 18.40 6.87
CA LYS A 60 6.43 19.57 6.99
C LYS A 60 5.29 19.29 7.99
N PRO A 61 4.78 20.28 8.73
CA PRO A 61 3.56 20.10 9.53
C PRO A 61 2.38 19.72 8.63
N THR A 62 1.46 18.90 9.15
CA THR A 62 0.19 18.55 8.52
C THR A 62 -0.94 18.76 9.53
N ASP A 63 -2.18 18.72 9.06
CA ASP A 63 -3.42 18.82 9.81
C ASP A 63 -3.72 17.56 10.65
N VAL A 64 -3.70 16.39 10.03
CA VAL A 64 -4.04 15.12 10.65
C VAL A 64 -3.15 13.96 10.17
N LEU A 65 -2.84 13.05 11.09
CA LEU A 65 -2.24 11.74 10.82
C LEU A 65 -3.13 10.67 11.47
N SER A 66 -3.44 9.61 10.73
CA SER A 66 -4.13 8.42 11.26
C SER A 66 -3.18 7.24 11.27
N PHE A 67 -3.16 6.51 12.38
CA PHE A 67 -2.39 5.28 12.57
C PHE A 67 -3.34 4.15 12.90
N GLU A 68 -3.61 3.30 11.91
CA GLU A 68 -4.43 2.11 12.05
C GLU A 68 -3.76 1.07 12.96
N CYS A 69 -4.55 0.43 13.82
CA CYS A 69 -4.13 -0.74 14.59
C CYS A 69 -4.77 -2.02 14.03
N ASP A 70 -3.93 -2.93 13.52
CA ASP A 70 -4.36 -4.31 13.23
C ASP A 70 -4.49 -5.09 14.55
N GLY A 71 -5.64 -4.97 15.23
CA GLY A 71 -5.83 -5.64 16.51
C GLY A 71 -7.28 -5.72 17.01
N SER A 72 -7.85 -6.93 16.95
CA SER A 72 -8.96 -7.32 17.82
C SER A 72 -8.39 -7.97 19.09
N ILE A 73 -8.65 -7.41 20.27
CA ILE A 73 -8.26 -8.01 21.55
C ILE A 73 -9.45 -8.81 22.08
N ILE A 74 -9.25 -10.10 22.39
CA ILE A 74 -10.27 -10.89 23.08
C ILE A 74 -9.95 -10.88 24.57
N GLU A 75 -10.77 -10.18 25.35
CA GLU A 75 -10.66 -10.13 26.81
C GLU A 75 -12.00 -10.54 27.44
N ASP A 76 -11.98 -11.48 28.39
CA ASP A 76 -13.16 -12.06 29.05
C ASP A 76 -14.29 -12.58 28.11
N GLY A 77 -13.94 -12.92 26.86
CA GLY A 77 -14.87 -13.43 25.85
C GLY A 77 -15.61 -12.35 25.04
N ALA A 78 -15.26 -11.07 25.24
CA ALA A 78 -15.64 -9.96 24.39
C ALA A 78 -14.50 -9.63 23.41
N GLU A 79 -14.86 -9.33 22.16
CA GLU A 79 -13.92 -8.89 21.13
C GLU A 79 -13.91 -7.36 21.13
N PHE A 80 -12.77 -6.77 21.52
CA PHE A 80 -12.51 -5.34 21.51
C PHE A 80 -11.79 -4.98 20.22
N CYS A 81 -12.34 -4.04 19.45
CA CYS A 81 -11.76 -3.61 18.20
C CYS A 81 -10.95 -2.33 18.44
N VAL A 82 -9.63 -2.45 18.53
CA VAL A 82 -8.76 -1.27 18.67
C VAL A 82 -8.49 -0.73 17.28
N LEU A 83 -9.14 0.38 16.92
CA LEU A 83 -9.07 0.94 15.57
C LEU A 83 -7.76 1.70 15.32
N GLY A 84 -7.28 2.44 16.32
CA GLY A 84 -5.98 3.12 16.25
C GLY A 84 -5.96 4.54 16.80
N ASP A 85 -4.99 5.33 16.32
CA ASP A 85 -4.72 6.70 16.77
C ASP A 85 -5.03 7.72 15.68
N ILE A 86 -5.72 8.80 16.05
CA ILE A 86 -5.90 10.01 15.23
C ILE A 86 -5.10 11.14 15.89
N ILE A 87 -4.14 11.70 15.19
CA ILE A 87 -3.27 12.76 15.68
C ILE A 87 -3.58 14.04 14.90
N VAL A 88 -4.12 15.05 15.58
CA VAL A 88 -4.59 16.29 14.97
C VAL A 88 -3.74 17.47 15.45
N CYS A 89 -3.39 18.38 14.55
CA CYS A 89 -2.76 19.65 14.88
C CYS A 89 -3.74 20.84 14.71
N PRO A 90 -4.33 21.33 15.82
CA PRO A 90 -5.38 22.37 15.74
C PRO A 90 -4.93 23.69 15.11
N SER A 91 -3.64 24.06 15.24
CA SER A 91 -3.14 25.31 14.65
C SER A 91 -3.05 25.22 13.13
N VAL A 92 -2.76 24.05 12.57
CA VAL A 92 -2.76 23.80 11.12
C VAL A 92 -4.19 23.81 10.60
N CYS A 93 -5.11 23.11 11.28
CA CYS A 93 -6.55 23.11 10.94
C CYS A 93 -7.12 24.54 10.95
N THR A 94 -6.81 25.32 11.99
CA THR A 94 -7.27 26.72 12.10
C THR A 94 -6.72 27.58 10.96
N ARG A 95 -5.47 27.35 10.54
CA ARG A 95 -4.84 28.07 9.43
C ARG A 95 -5.53 27.75 8.09
N GLN A 96 -5.83 26.47 7.82
CA GLN A 96 -6.55 26.05 6.61
C GLN A 96 -8.01 26.54 6.62
N SER A 97 -8.70 26.55 7.77
CA SER A 97 -10.10 26.98 7.86
C SER A 97 -10.37 28.38 7.26
N GLY A 98 -9.40 29.28 7.37
CA GLY A 98 -9.47 30.63 6.82
C GLY A 98 -9.40 30.70 5.29
N ASP A 99 -8.77 29.70 4.65
CA ASP A 99 -8.61 29.63 3.20
C ASP A 99 -9.86 29.02 2.53
N PHE A 100 -10.58 28.14 3.24
CA PHE A 100 -11.76 27.43 2.72
C PHE A 100 -13.12 27.99 3.21
N GLY A 101 -13.09 29.00 4.09
CA GLY A 101 -14.31 29.65 4.61
C GLY A 101 -15.05 28.84 5.67
N ASN A 102 -14.44 27.78 6.18
CA ASN A 102 -14.92 26.99 7.31
C ASN A 102 -14.57 27.69 8.64
N SER A 103 -15.37 27.46 9.68
CA SER A 103 -14.95 27.80 11.04
C SER A 103 -13.94 26.78 11.58
N PRO A 104 -13.08 27.14 12.55
CA PRO A 104 -12.08 26.21 13.10
C PRO A 104 -12.69 24.91 13.67
N ASP A 105 -13.91 24.98 14.21
CA ASP A 105 -14.63 23.82 14.71
C ASP A 105 -15.19 22.93 13.59
N GLN A 106 -15.52 23.48 12.42
CA GLN A 106 -15.92 22.70 11.25
C GLN A 106 -14.73 21.93 10.68
N GLU A 107 -13.59 22.63 10.50
CA GLU A 107 -12.37 22.02 9.98
C GLU A 107 -11.87 20.90 10.89
N MET A 108 -11.92 21.10 12.21
CA MET A 108 -11.51 20.07 13.14
C MET A 108 -12.46 18.86 13.12
N ARG A 109 -13.77 19.04 12.90
CA ARG A 109 -14.69 17.92 12.70
C ARG A 109 -14.42 17.19 11.39
N LEU A 110 -14.10 17.90 10.31
CA LEU A 110 -13.69 17.28 9.05
C LEU A 110 -12.46 16.39 9.28
N MET A 111 -11.41 16.90 9.93
CA MET A 111 -10.20 16.12 10.21
C MET A 111 -10.44 14.91 11.13
N LEU A 112 -11.34 15.02 12.11
CA LEU A 112 -11.75 13.89 12.93
C LEU A 112 -12.53 12.85 12.13
N CYS A 113 -13.44 13.28 11.24
CA CYS A 113 -14.20 12.39 10.36
C CYS A 113 -13.27 11.67 9.39
N HIS A 114 -12.41 12.43 8.71
CA HIS A 114 -11.37 11.94 7.82
C HIS A 114 -10.49 10.90 8.52
N GLY A 115 -10.05 11.22 9.75
CA GLY A 115 -9.23 10.32 10.54
C GLY A 115 -9.94 9.01 10.88
N VAL A 116 -11.21 9.06 11.28
CA VAL A 116 -12.03 7.87 11.57
C VAL A 116 -12.26 7.02 10.32
N LEU A 117 -12.56 7.63 9.18
CA LEU A 117 -12.75 6.91 7.92
C LEU A 117 -11.47 6.18 7.51
N HIS A 118 -10.31 6.80 7.68
CA HIS A 118 -9.03 6.10 7.52
C HIS A 118 -8.89 4.91 8.47
N LEU A 119 -9.20 5.08 9.77
CA LEU A 119 -9.16 3.96 10.71
C LEU A 119 -10.12 2.79 10.35
N LEU A 120 -11.15 3.07 9.56
CA LEU A 120 -12.11 2.08 9.06
C LEU A 120 -11.74 1.53 7.66
N GLY A 121 -10.61 1.95 7.10
CA GLY A 121 -10.06 1.44 5.85
C GLY A 121 -10.51 2.16 4.59
N TYR A 122 -11.08 3.37 4.70
CA TYR A 122 -11.23 4.28 3.56
C TYR A 122 -9.85 4.86 3.19
N ASP A 123 -9.60 5.02 1.90
CA ASP A 123 -8.38 5.61 1.37
C ASP A 123 -8.72 6.58 0.22
N HIS A 124 -7.80 7.47 -0.11
CA HIS A 124 -7.97 8.50 -1.14
C HIS A 124 -6.76 8.58 -2.09
N ILE A 125 -5.97 7.50 -2.20
CA ILE A 125 -4.85 7.42 -3.13
C ILE A 125 -5.33 7.37 -4.59
N GLU A 126 -6.38 6.60 -4.88
CA GLU A 126 -6.98 6.51 -6.20
C GLU A 126 -8.20 7.43 -6.31
N LEU A 127 -8.41 8.03 -7.49
CA LEU A 127 -9.46 9.05 -7.70
C LEU A 127 -10.87 8.56 -7.36
N ASP A 128 -11.18 7.30 -7.65
CA ASP A 128 -12.50 6.73 -7.37
C ASP A 128 -12.69 6.48 -5.86
N GLU A 129 -11.63 6.13 -5.13
CA GLU A 129 -11.64 5.93 -3.67
C GLU A 129 -11.72 7.27 -2.93
N ALA A 130 -11.01 8.29 -3.44
CA ALA A 130 -11.11 9.66 -2.96
C ALA A 130 -12.55 10.19 -3.04
N HIS A 131 -13.22 10.05 -4.19
CA HIS A 131 -14.62 10.47 -4.31
C HIS A 131 -15.57 9.72 -3.38
N GLU A 132 -15.31 8.43 -3.10
CA GLU A 132 -16.10 7.65 -2.15
C GLU A 132 -15.91 8.18 -0.73
N MET A 133 -14.66 8.37 -0.31
CA MET A 133 -14.33 8.89 1.02
C MET A 133 -14.89 10.30 1.21
N GLU A 134 -14.72 11.20 0.25
CA GLU A 134 -15.25 12.57 0.32
C GLU A 134 -16.79 12.58 0.37
N ALA A 135 -17.46 11.69 -0.39
CA ALA A 135 -18.91 11.54 -0.32
C ALA A 135 -19.35 11.08 1.08
N ARG A 136 -18.62 10.15 1.71
CA ARG A 136 -18.90 9.70 3.08
C ARG A 136 -18.66 10.77 4.12
N GLU A 137 -17.55 11.50 4.04
CA GLU A 137 -17.27 12.67 4.89
C GLU A 137 -18.44 13.65 4.84
N HIS A 138 -18.93 13.94 3.64
CA HIS A 138 -20.05 14.84 3.45
C HIS A 138 -21.36 14.34 4.08
N GLU A 139 -21.68 13.06 3.88
CA GLU A 139 -22.88 12.44 4.43
C GLU A 139 -22.86 12.45 5.97
N ILE A 140 -21.73 12.07 6.57
CA ILE A 140 -21.55 12.05 8.03
C ILE A 140 -21.65 13.46 8.61
N LEU A 141 -20.94 14.43 8.05
CA LEU A 141 -21.00 15.80 8.53
C LEU A 141 -22.41 16.39 8.37
N SER A 142 -23.09 16.12 7.26
CA SER A 142 -24.48 16.58 7.04
C SER A 142 -25.45 15.95 8.04
N SER A 143 -25.26 14.67 8.37
CA SER A 143 -26.02 13.96 9.41
C SER A 143 -25.81 14.62 10.78
N TRP A 144 -24.56 14.94 11.13
CA TRP A 144 -24.22 15.60 12.39
C TRP A 144 -24.86 16.99 12.53
N TYR A 145 -24.77 17.82 11.49
CA TYR A 145 -25.33 19.18 11.55
C TYR A 145 -26.86 19.22 11.37
N GLY A 146 -27.46 18.13 10.89
CA GLY A 146 -28.91 18.04 10.62
C GLY A 146 -29.37 18.85 9.41
N TYR A 147 -28.45 19.28 8.55
CA TYR A 147 -28.73 19.91 7.27
C TYR A 147 -27.61 19.59 6.28
N GLU A 148 -27.95 19.63 5.00
CA GLU A 148 -27.00 19.40 3.90
C GLU A 148 -25.97 20.54 3.84
N ILE A 149 -24.70 20.19 4.01
CA ILE A 149 -23.62 21.17 3.95
C ILE A 149 -23.43 21.59 2.48
N PRO A 150 -23.15 22.85 2.15
CA PRO A 150 -22.80 23.21 0.78
C PRO A 150 -21.46 22.56 0.39
N TRP A 151 -21.48 21.72 -0.65
CA TRP A 151 -20.25 21.23 -1.27
C TRP A 151 -19.46 22.39 -1.88
N VAL A 152 -18.19 22.49 -1.49
CA VAL A 152 -17.18 23.24 -2.25
C VAL A 152 -16.34 22.19 -2.97
N GLU A 153 -16.31 22.23 -4.29
CA GLU A 153 -15.37 21.39 -5.07
C GLU A 153 -13.95 21.84 -4.72
N HIS A 154 -13.16 20.94 -4.12
CA HIS A 154 -11.76 21.20 -3.78
C HIS A 154 -10.88 20.71 -4.94
N ASP A 155 -10.70 21.55 -5.96
CA ASP A 155 -9.88 21.26 -7.15
C ASP A 155 -8.37 21.08 -6.83
N ASP A 156 -7.93 21.39 -5.60
CA ASP A 156 -6.51 21.54 -5.24
C ASP A 156 -5.88 20.33 -4.51
N HIS A 157 -6.63 19.28 -4.17
CA HIS A 157 -6.07 18.11 -3.46
C HIS A 157 -5.24 17.17 -4.36
N ILE A 158 -5.30 17.30 -5.68
CA ILE A 158 -4.52 16.45 -6.60
C ILE A 158 -3.05 16.90 -6.70
N ASP A 159 -2.73 18.19 -6.51
CA ASP A 159 -1.39 18.71 -6.79
C ASP A 159 -0.40 18.58 -5.62
N GLU A 160 -0.85 18.63 -4.35
CA GLU A 160 0.03 18.30 -3.21
C GLU A 160 0.21 16.80 -2.98
N LEU A 161 -0.80 15.98 -3.33
CA LEU A 161 -0.73 14.52 -3.23
C LEU A 161 0.30 13.95 -4.23
N ASN A 162 0.35 14.49 -5.45
CA ASN A 162 1.33 14.06 -6.47
C ASN A 162 2.80 14.31 -6.08
N ALA A 163 3.08 15.26 -5.16
CA ALA A 163 4.42 15.47 -4.61
C ALA A 163 4.79 14.46 -3.49
N SER A 164 3.80 13.78 -2.91
CA SER A 164 3.97 12.78 -1.84
C SER A 164 3.99 11.32 -2.33
N VAL A 165 3.72 11.07 -3.61
CA VAL A 165 3.54 9.72 -4.21
C VAL A 165 4.87 9.06 -4.65
N GLU A 166 6.04 9.69 -4.47
CA GLU A 166 7.34 9.01 -4.72
C GLU A 166 7.83 8.13 -3.55
N GLY A 167 7.08 8.02 -2.44
CA GLY A 167 7.39 7.15 -1.32
C GLY A 167 6.54 5.87 -1.31
N ASN A 168 7.18 4.70 -1.35
CA ASN A 168 6.53 3.38 -1.28
C ASN A 168 5.50 3.27 -0.13
N PHE A 169 4.22 3.12 -0.46
CA PHE A 169 3.21 2.59 0.46
C PHE A 169 2.78 1.19 0.02
N VAL A 170 2.73 0.26 0.98
CA VAL A 170 2.02 -1.02 0.87
C VAL A 170 1.27 -1.19 2.18
N HIS A 171 -0.05 -0.95 2.19
CA HIS A 171 -0.95 -1.49 3.20
C HIS A 171 -2.14 -2.17 2.53
N HIS A 172 -2.55 -3.28 3.13
CA HIS A 172 -3.36 -4.34 2.54
C HIS A 172 -4.81 -4.15 2.95
N SER A 173 -5.63 -3.54 2.08
CA SER A 173 -7.08 -3.48 2.24
C SER A 173 -7.70 -4.88 2.13
N LEU A 174 -8.34 -5.35 3.21
CA LEU A 174 -9.14 -6.57 3.23
C LEU A 174 -10.64 -6.24 3.14
N LYS A 175 -11.04 -5.57 2.06
CA LYS A 175 -12.39 -5.70 1.50
C LYS A 175 -12.23 -5.96 0.01
N GLU A 176 -12.23 -7.25 -0.37
CA GLU A 176 -12.02 -7.68 -1.75
C GLU A 176 -13.20 -7.27 -2.66
N SER A 177 -13.20 -6.02 -3.12
CA SER A 177 -13.83 -5.65 -4.38
C SER A 177 -12.98 -6.23 -5.50
N PRO A 178 -13.53 -7.05 -6.42
CA PRO A 178 -12.72 -7.69 -7.44
C PRO A 178 -12.10 -6.62 -8.34
N ILE A 179 -10.77 -6.50 -8.26
CA ILE A 179 -9.98 -5.57 -9.07
C ILE A 179 -10.43 -5.73 -10.54
N PRO A 180 -10.81 -4.63 -11.23
CA PRO A 180 -11.13 -4.70 -12.65
C PRO A 180 -10.00 -5.42 -13.39
N ILE A 181 -10.34 -6.40 -14.21
CA ILE A 181 -9.37 -7.30 -14.86
C ILE A 181 -8.24 -6.49 -15.55
N LEU A 182 -8.58 -5.35 -16.15
CA LEU A 182 -7.62 -4.47 -16.82
C LEU A 182 -6.58 -3.86 -15.85
N SER A 183 -7.01 -3.48 -14.66
CA SER A 183 -6.14 -2.94 -13.61
C SER A 183 -5.22 -4.03 -13.06
N ALA A 184 -5.72 -5.25 -12.86
CA ALA A 184 -4.89 -6.40 -12.47
C ALA A 184 -3.76 -6.68 -13.47
N PHE A 185 -4.03 -6.55 -14.78
CA PHE A 185 -2.98 -6.62 -15.80
C PHE A 185 -1.98 -5.46 -15.69
N LYS A 186 -2.43 -4.22 -15.47
CA LYS A 186 -1.55 -3.05 -15.29
C LYS A 186 -0.59 -3.27 -14.12
N PHE A 187 -1.09 -3.72 -12.97
CA PHE A 187 -0.27 -4.03 -11.80
C PHE A 187 0.74 -5.15 -12.08
N ALA A 188 0.32 -6.22 -12.75
CA ALA A 188 1.23 -7.30 -13.15
C ALA A 188 2.35 -6.80 -14.08
N PHE A 189 2.05 -5.93 -15.06
CA PHE A 189 3.06 -5.35 -15.94
C PHE A 189 4.00 -4.39 -15.21
N GLN A 190 3.49 -3.59 -14.27
CA GLN A 190 4.33 -2.74 -13.42
C GLN A 190 5.30 -3.58 -12.58
N GLY A 191 4.85 -4.70 -12.00
CA GLY A 191 5.70 -5.62 -11.25
C GLY A 191 6.83 -6.22 -12.10
N VAL A 192 6.51 -6.63 -13.34
CA VAL A 192 7.54 -7.11 -14.30
C VAL A 192 8.51 -5.98 -14.66
N ALA A 193 8.02 -4.78 -14.96
CA ALA A 193 8.84 -3.64 -15.33
C ALA A 193 9.79 -3.23 -14.19
N HIS A 194 9.28 -3.21 -12.95
CA HIS A 194 10.07 -2.96 -11.76
C HIS A 194 11.18 -4.01 -11.61
N GLY A 195 10.83 -5.30 -11.68
CA GLY A 195 11.81 -6.39 -11.59
C GLY A 195 12.92 -6.28 -12.64
N ILE A 196 12.59 -5.91 -13.88
CA ILE A 196 13.57 -5.70 -14.95
C ILE A 196 14.51 -4.51 -14.65
N ALA A 197 13.96 -3.40 -14.15
CA ALA A 197 14.71 -2.18 -13.90
C ALA A 197 15.69 -2.32 -12.73
N THR A 198 15.24 -2.92 -11.63
CA THR A 198 15.97 -2.95 -10.36
C THR A 198 16.92 -4.14 -10.24
N GLN A 199 16.52 -5.32 -10.71
CA GLN A 199 17.21 -6.56 -10.37
C GLN A 199 18.38 -6.88 -11.30
N ARG A 200 19.52 -7.24 -10.69
CA ARG A 200 20.74 -7.64 -11.42
C ARG A 200 20.54 -8.92 -12.22
N ASN A 201 19.78 -9.87 -11.68
CA ASN A 201 19.57 -11.16 -12.34
C ASN A 201 18.77 -11.02 -13.63
N PHE A 202 17.73 -10.16 -13.65
CA PHE A 202 16.97 -9.84 -14.86
C PHE A 202 17.83 -9.32 -15.99
N LYS A 203 18.81 -8.46 -15.67
CA LYS A 203 19.77 -7.91 -16.63
C LYS A 203 20.67 -8.98 -17.26
N ILE A 204 20.81 -10.15 -16.63
CA ILE A 204 21.56 -11.29 -17.16
C ILE A 204 20.64 -12.25 -17.91
N HIS A 205 19.48 -12.59 -17.34
CA HIS A 205 18.56 -13.59 -17.89
C HIS A 205 17.89 -13.14 -19.18
N ILE A 206 17.53 -11.86 -19.34
CA ILE A 206 16.88 -11.36 -20.57
C ILE A 206 17.82 -11.50 -21.79
N PRO A 207 19.08 -11.00 -21.77
CA PRO A 207 20.00 -11.24 -22.86
C PRO A 207 20.26 -12.73 -23.12
N ALA A 208 20.40 -13.55 -22.07
CA ALA A 208 20.60 -14.99 -22.21
C ALA A 208 19.41 -15.67 -22.90
N ALA A 209 18.18 -15.28 -22.56
CA ALA A 209 16.95 -15.75 -23.19
C ALA A 209 16.87 -15.38 -24.67
N ILE A 210 17.20 -14.13 -25.02
CA ILE A 210 17.23 -13.67 -26.42
C ILE A 210 18.27 -14.48 -27.21
N ILE A 211 19.48 -14.65 -26.67
CA ILE A 211 20.54 -15.44 -27.30
C ILE A 211 20.11 -16.89 -27.48
N ALA A 212 19.48 -17.51 -26.48
CA ALA A 212 18.98 -18.87 -26.57
C ALA A 212 17.97 -18.99 -27.72
N ILE A 213 16.93 -18.15 -27.76
CA ILE A 213 15.91 -18.23 -28.82
C ILE A 213 16.54 -18.03 -30.21
N ILE A 214 17.40 -17.02 -30.39
CA ILE A 214 18.08 -16.77 -31.67
C ILE A 214 18.93 -17.98 -32.06
N LEU A 215 19.71 -18.55 -31.14
CA LEU A 215 20.53 -19.73 -31.40
C LEU A 215 19.66 -20.92 -31.83
N GLY A 216 18.51 -21.13 -31.20
CA GLY A 216 17.56 -22.17 -31.59
C GLY A 216 17.05 -22.02 -33.01
N LEU A 217 16.71 -20.79 -33.41
CA LEU A 217 16.28 -20.49 -34.77
C LEU A 217 17.42 -20.69 -35.77
N LEU A 218 18.64 -20.25 -35.46
CA LEU A 218 19.81 -20.39 -36.33
C LEU A 218 20.23 -21.85 -36.52
N LEU A 219 20.04 -22.70 -35.51
CA LEU A 219 20.32 -24.14 -35.57
C LEU A 219 19.19 -24.94 -36.22
N GLY A 220 18.10 -24.28 -36.66
CA GLY A 220 16.98 -24.93 -37.33
C GLY A 220 16.17 -25.85 -36.42
N LEU A 221 16.06 -25.51 -35.13
CA LEU A 221 15.17 -26.23 -34.21
C LEU A 221 13.71 -26.12 -34.66
N ASP A 222 12.95 -27.20 -34.48
CA ASP A 222 11.53 -27.22 -34.82
C ASP A 222 10.70 -26.38 -33.83
N ALA A 223 9.45 -26.09 -34.22
CA ALA A 223 8.56 -25.24 -33.42
C ALA A 223 8.34 -25.79 -32.00
N THR A 224 8.34 -27.10 -31.81
CA THR A 224 8.17 -27.73 -30.49
C THR A 224 9.38 -27.45 -29.60
N SER A 225 10.60 -27.63 -30.13
CA SER A 225 11.84 -27.34 -29.42
C SER A 225 11.94 -25.87 -29.04
N ILE A 226 11.57 -24.95 -29.94
CA ILE A 226 11.52 -23.51 -29.65
C ILE A 226 10.47 -23.20 -28.57
N ALA A 227 9.28 -23.80 -28.63
CA ALA A 227 8.25 -23.61 -27.60
C ALA A 227 8.75 -24.07 -26.22
N ILE A 228 9.44 -25.20 -26.14
CA ILE A 228 10.05 -25.68 -24.89
C ILE A 228 11.08 -24.68 -24.35
N ILE A 229 11.96 -24.14 -25.21
CA ILE A 229 12.94 -23.12 -24.82
C ILE A 229 12.25 -21.88 -24.27
N VAL A 230 11.21 -21.40 -24.95
CA VAL A 230 10.41 -20.25 -24.50
C VAL A 230 9.80 -20.52 -23.13
N VAL A 231 9.17 -21.68 -22.92
CA VAL A 231 8.61 -22.06 -21.61
C VAL A 231 9.69 -22.08 -20.52
N CYS A 232 10.86 -22.68 -20.77
CA CYS A 232 11.96 -22.69 -19.80
C CYS A 232 12.44 -21.27 -19.45
N VAL A 233 12.56 -20.39 -20.43
CA VAL A 233 12.90 -18.97 -20.21
C VAL A 233 11.87 -18.30 -19.31
N PHE A 234 10.58 -18.44 -19.63
CA PHE A 234 9.51 -17.83 -18.84
C PHE A 234 9.46 -18.36 -17.41
N VAL A 235 9.71 -19.66 -17.20
CA VAL A 235 9.78 -20.24 -15.86
C VAL A 235 10.93 -19.64 -15.04
N VAL A 236 12.13 -19.50 -15.62
CA VAL A 236 13.27 -18.87 -14.93
C VAL A 236 12.95 -17.42 -14.55
N LEU A 237 12.39 -16.64 -15.49
CA LEU A 237 12.02 -15.25 -15.22
C LEU A 237 10.91 -15.13 -14.16
N ALA A 238 9.93 -16.03 -14.17
CA ALA A 238 8.86 -16.05 -13.17
C ALA A 238 9.41 -16.35 -11.76
N PHE A 239 10.31 -17.32 -11.63
CA PHE A 239 10.96 -17.61 -10.34
C PHE A 239 11.83 -16.45 -9.86
N GLU A 240 12.48 -15.70 -10.75
CA GLU A 240 13.20 -14.48 -10.38
C GLU A 240 12.26 -13.39 -9.85
N LEU A 241 11.08 -13.18 -10.46
CA LEU A 241 10.09 -12.23 -9.91
C LEU A 241 9.61 -12.65 -8.52
N VAL A 242 9.33 -13.94 -8.35
CA VAL A 242 8.93 -14.47 -7.03
C VAL A 242 10.05 -14.30 -6.02
N ASN A 243 11.32 -14.53 -6.40
CA ASN A 243 12.47 -14.30 -5.53
C ASN A 243 12.56 -12.83 -5.09
N THR A 244 12.41 -11.89 -6.03
CA THR A 244 12.36 -10.46 -5.70
C THR A 244 11.20 -10.11 -4.78
N ALA A 245 10.00 -10.65 -5.02
CA ALA A 245 8.85 -10.42 -4.14
C ALA A 245 9.10 -10.93 -2.72
N VAL A 246 9.67 -12.14 -2.58
CA VAL A 246 10.05 -12.70 -1.27
C VAL A 246 11.14 -11.87 -0.60
N GLU A 247 12.16 -11.43 -1.35
CA GLU A 247 13.20 -10.53 -0.83
C GLU A 247 12.59 -9.24 -0.27
N SER A 248 11.72 -8.58 -1.03
CA SER A 248 11.03 -7.35 -0.60
C SER A 248 10.14 -7.55 0.62
N ILE A 249 9.35 -8.64 0.67
CA ILE A 249 8.50 -8.95 1.83
C ILE A 249 9.37 -9.23 3.07
N VAL A 250 10.44 -10.00 2.93
CA VAL A 250 11.30 -10.32 4.07
C VAL A 250 12.06 -9.08 4.55
N ASP A 251 12.50 -8.20 3.65
CA ASP A 251 13.13 -6.92 4.00
C ASP A 251 12.16 -5.97 4.72
N LEU A 252 10.87 -6.01 4.35
CA LEU A 252 9.82 -5.26 5.02
C LEU A 252 9.52 -5.81 6.43
N VAL A 253 9.31 -7.12 6.56
CA VAL A 253 8.86 -7.75 7.81
C VAL A 253 9.99 -7.97 8.82
N SER A 254 11.23 -8.13 8.37
CA SER A 254 12.38 -8.45 9.23
C SER A 254 13.60 -7.58 8.92
N PRO A 255 13.58 -6.29 9.27
CA PRO A 255 14.70 -5.37 9.03
C PRO A 255 15.96 -5.70 9.88
N LYS A 256 15.80 -6.49 10.95
CA LYS A 256 16.91 -7.04 11.74
C LYS A 256 17.17 -8.50 11.35
N TRP A 257 18.40 -8.96 11.56
CA TRP A 257 18.77 -10.34 11.28
C TRP A 257 17.92 -11.34 12.09
N ALA A 258 17.19 -12.19 11.37
CA ALA A 258 16.42 -13.31 11.92
C ALA A 258 16.72 -14.59 11.13
N GLU A 259 16.80 -15.74 11.82
CA GLU A 259 17.11 -17.02 11.18
C GLU A 259 16.02 -17.45 10.18
N LEU A 260 14.74 -17.20 10.49
CA LEU A 260 13.62 -17.52 9.59
C LEU A 260 13.65 -16.68 8.31
N ALA A 261 13.98 -15.39 8.42
CA ALA A 261 14.16 -14.49 7.27
C ALA A 261 15.27 -14.98 6.34
N LYS A 262 16.37 -15.47 6.92
CA LYS A 262 17.44 -16.12 6.16
C LYS A 262 16.93 -17.36 5.42
N TYR A 263 16.22 -18.27 6.09
CA TYR A 263 15.72 -19.48 5.44
C TYR A 263 14.75 -19.18 4.30
N ALA A 264 13.87 -18.19 4.46
CA ALA A 264 12.95 -17.76 3.41
C ALA A 264 13.70 -17.29 2.15
N LYS A 265 14.69 -16.40 2.33
CA LYS A 265 15.54 -15.91 1.22
C LYS A 265 16.36 -17.02 0.58
N ASP A 266 16.98 -17.89 1.39
CA ASP A 266 17.78 -19.02 0.89
C ASP A 266 16.92 -20.00 0.07
N CYS A 267 15.68 -20.26 0.50
CA CYS A 267 14.74 -21.10 -0.24
C CYS A 267 14.28 -20.46 -1.55
N ALA A 268 13.99 -19.15 -1.56
CA ALA A 268 13.61 -18.43 -2.77
C ALA A 268 14.75 -18.43 -3.82
N ALA A 269 15.97 -18.13 -3.39
CA ALA A 269 17.16 -18.23 -4.24
C ALA A 269 17.41 -19.68 -4.72
N GLY A 270 17.14 -20.66 -3.87
CA GLY A 270 17.18 -22.09 -4.22
C GLY A 270 16.21 -22.46 -5.35
N ALA A 271 14.99 -21.91 -5.35
CA ALA A 271 14.01 -22.16 -6.40
C ALA A 271 14.47 -21.61 -7.76
N VAL A 272 15.02 -20.40 -7.78
CA VAL A 272 15.66 -19.80 -8.96
C VAL A 272 16.77 -20.69 -9.49
N LEU A 273 17.67 -21.15 -8.61
CA LEU A 273 18.77 -22.04 -8.99
C LEU A 273 18.29 -23.34 -9.63
N LEU A 274 17.27 -23.99 -9.05
CA LEU A 274 16.69 -25.21 -9.60
C LEU A 274 16.08 -24.97 -10.99
N SER A 275 15.38 -23.85 -11.18
CA SER A 275 14.82 -23.47 -12.48
C SER A 275 15.90 -23.24 -13.55
N ALA A 276 17.03 -22.64 -13.18
CA ALA A 276 18.16 -22.42 -14.06
C ALA A 276 18.89 -23.72 -14.42
N ILE A 277 19.07 -24.65 -13.46
CA ILE A 277 19.63 -25.98 -13.74
C ILE A 277 18.73 -26.73 -14.71
N MET A 278 17.42 -26.70 -14.51
CA MET A 278 16.45 -27.32 -15.41
C MET A 278 16.56 -26.74 -16.83
N SER A 279 16.61 -25.41 -16.97
CA SER A 279 16.71 -24.76 -18.29
C SER A 279 18.01 -25.11 -19.02
N ILE A 280 19.13 -25.25 -18.29
CA ILE A 280 20.40 -25.73 -18.84
C ILE A 280 20.30 -27.17 -19.32
N ILE A 281 19.71 -28.07 -18.52
CA ILE A 281 19.55 -29.49 -18.90
C ILE A 281 18.71 -29.60 -20.18
N VAL A 282 17.57 -28.90 -20.23
CA VAL A 282 16.71 -28.87 -21.42
C VAL A 282 17.45 -28.27 -22.61
N GLY A 283 18.18 -27.16 -22.40
CA GLY A 283 19.01 -26.55 -23.43
C GLY A 283 20.04 -27.52 -24.00
N LEU A 284 20.76 -28.27 -23.15
CA LEU A 284 21.72 -29.27 -23.61
C LEU A 284 21.05 -30.37 -24.44
N LEU A 285 19.87 -30.86 -24.01
CA LEU A 285 19.14 -31.91 -24.73
C LEU A 285 18.67 -31.46 -26.11
N LEU A 286 18.37 -30.17 -26.30
CA LEU A 286 17.92 -29.63 -27.59
C LEU A 286 19.09 -29.19 -28.46
N TYR A 287 20.04 -28.44 -27.90
CA TYR A 287 21.15 -27.84 -28.64
C TYR A 287 22.25 -28.82 -29.01
N VAL A 288 22.61 -29.77 -28.14
CA VAL A 288 23.72 -30.69 -28.43
C VAL A 288 23.44 -31.53 -29.68
N PRO A 289 22.27 -32.18 -29.84
CA PRO A 289 21.98 -32.92 -31.07
C PRO A 289 21.93 -32.03 -32.31
N ALA A 290 21.37 -30.82 -32.19
CA ALA A 290 21.30 -29.87 -33.31
C ALA A 290 22.69 -29.40 -33.77
N ILE A 291 23.58 -29.13 -32.82
CA ILE A 291 24.97 -28.75 -33.10
C ILE A 291 25.73 -29.93 -33.72
N LEU A 292 25.56 -31.15 -33.21
CA LEU A 292 26.24 -32.33 -33.77
C LEU A 292 25.85 -32.60 -35.23
N LYS A 293 24.60 -32.34 -35.62
CA LYS A 293 24.15 -32.42 -37.02
C LYS A 293 24.85 -31.42 -37.95
N LEU A 294 25.37 -30.30 -37.43
CA LEU A 294 26.16 -29.37 -38.25
C LEU A 294 27.56 -29.91 -38.56
N PHE A 295 28.09 -30.80 -37.71
CA PHE A 295 29.44 -31.35 -37.85
C PHE A 295 29.47 -32.78 -38.39
N GLY A 296 28.34 -33.48 -38.40
CA GLY A 296 28.18 -34.81 -39.00
C GLY A 296 27.02 -34.80 -39.98
N ASN A 297 27.36 -34.98 -41.28
CA ASN A 297 26.41 -35.22 -42.36
C ASN A 297 25.39 -36.33 -42.03
#